data_AF-A0A3A1P4F9-F1
#
_entry.id   AF-A0A3A1P4F9-F1
#
_cell.length_a   1.000
_cell.length_b   1.000
_cell.length_c   1.000
_cell.angle_alpha   90.00
_cell.angle_beta   90.00
_cell.angle_gamma   90.00
#
_symmetry.space_group_name_H-M   'P 1'
#
loop_
_entity.id
_entity.type
_entity.pdbx_description
1 polymer ?
#
loop_
_entity_poly.entity_id
_entity_poly.type
_entity_poly.pdbx_seq_one_letter_code
_entity_poly.pdbx_strand_id
1 'polypeptide(L)'
;MTTDPIQSPEPRPDEPEAASRAEAIPQFDENEAVPAITHGRDLVVTEFGWEQDYNFLDYDFAPHPFWARHYLDEEGVVILHAHEEDDGALDRVPEAVLAYLKYRFERIDTLGATTARTRLWERPEA
;
A
#
# COMPACT_ATOMS: atom_id res chain seq x y z
N MET A 1 13.55 -23.53 -50.18
CA MET A 1 14.25 -23.52 -48.88
C MET A 1 13.20 -23.87 -47.84
N THR A 2 13.46 -24.91 -47.06
CA THR A 2 12.54 -25.39 -46.01
C THR A 2 13.29 -25.26 -44.70
N THR A 3 12.66 -24.70 -43.68
CA THR A 3 13.25 -24.52 -42.35
C THR A 3 12.66 -25.57 -41.43
N ASP A 4 13.49 -26.45 -40.89
CA ASP A 4 13.05 -27.43 -39.89
C ASP A 4 12.66 -26.74 -38.57
N PRO A 5 11.63 -27.22 -37.87
CA PRO A 5 11.22 -26.66 -36.58
C PRO A 5 12.25 -27.02 -35.50
N ILE A 6 12.63 -26.03 -34.69
CA ILE A 6 13.49 -26.25 -33.52
C ILE A 6 12.71 -27.06 -32.48
N GLN A 7 13.19 -28.27 -32.17
CA GLN A 7 12.68 -29.03 -31.02
C GLN A 7 13.20 -28.38 -29.72
N SER A 8 12.30 -28.08 -28.80
CA SER A 8 12.67 -27.77 -27.41
C SER A 8 13.33 -28.99 -26.76
N PRO A 9 14.39 -28.82 -25.95
CA PRO A 9 14.96 -29.93 -25.19
C PRO A 9 13.98 -30.43 -24.12
N GLU A 10 13.92 -31.75 -23.94
CA GLU A 10 13.18 -32.34 -22.82
C GLU A 10 13.88 -32.04 -21.48
N PRO A 11 13.12 -31.85 -20.38
CA PRO A 11 13.70 -31.64 -19.05
C PRO A 11 14.44 -32.91 -18.58
N ARG A 12 15.54 -32.71 -17.85
CA ARG A 12 16.36 -33.81 -17.32
C ARG A 12 15.74 -34.37 -16.03
N PRO A 13 15.80 -35.69 -15.78
CA PRO A 13 15.07 -36.32 -14.67
C PRO A 13 15.71 -36.13 -13.28
N ASP A 14 16.88 -35.50 -13.18
CA ASP A 14 17.72 -35.48 -11.97
C ASP A 14 17.84 -34.09 -11.30
N GLU A 15 17.08 -33.07 -11.74
CA GLU A 15 16.98 -31.83 -10.99
C GLU A 15 16.05 -32.03 -9.79
N PRO A 16 16.52 -31.87 -8.53
CA PRO A 16 15.66 -32.06 -7.37
C PRO A 16 14.57 -31.00 -7.42
N GLU A 17 13.31 -31.44 -7.50
CA GLU A 17 12.14 -30.58 -7.52
C GLU A 17 12.24 -29.59 -6.37
N ALA A 18 12.55 -28.33 -6.71
CA ALA A 18 12.81 -27.28 -5.74
C ALA A 18 11.46 -26.99 -5.05
N ALA A 19 11.23 -27.69 -3.94
CA ALA A 19 9.93 -27.78 -3.29
C ALA A 19 9.41 -26.37 -3.03
N SER A 20 8.51 -25.93 -3.90
CA SER A 20 8.03 -24.55 -3.91
C SER A 20 7.15 -24.38 -2.69
N ARG A 21 7.79 -24.01 -1.59
CA ARG A 21 7.15 -23.36 -0.46
C ARG A 21 6.77 -21.96 -0.91
N ALA A 22 5.85 -21.91 -1.88
CA ALA A 22 4.86 -20.88 -1.98
C ALA A 22 4.14 -20.88 -0.63
N GLU A 23 4.67 -20.08 0.31
CA GLU A 23 3.91 -19.63 1.45
C GLU A 23 2.62 -19.07 0.87
N ALA A 24 1.50 -19.67 1.24
CA ALA A 24 0.25 -19.50 0.51
C ALA A 24 -0.09 -18.01 0.47
N ILE A 25 0.10 -17.39 -0.71
CA ILE A 25 -0.33 -16.02 -0.97
C ILE A 25 -1.79 -16.00 -0.56
N PRO A 26 -2.17 -15.22 0.48
CA PRO A 26 -3.50 -15.30 1.02
C PRO A 26 -4.48 -15.07 -0.11
N GLN A 27 -5.47 -15.95 -0.24
CA GLN A 27 -6.51 -15.79 -1.24
C GLN A 27 -7.35 -14.59 -0.83
N PHE A 28 -6.93 -13.43 -1.33
CA PHE A 28 -7.61 -12.17 -1.19
C PHE A 28 -8.98 -12.30 -1.86
N ASP A 29 -10.02 -12.16 -1.05
CA ASP A 29 -11.42 -12.19 -1.45
C ASP A 29 -11.66 -11.09 -2.51
N GLU A 30 -12.44 -11.36 -3.56
CA GLU A 30 -12.69 -10.36 -4.62
C GLU A 30 -13.56 -9.18 -4.17
N ASN A 31 -14.00 -9.15 -2.90
CA ASN A 31 -14.50 -7.98 -2.19
C ASN A 31 -13.39 -7.17 -1.47
N GLU A 32 -12.11 -7.42 -1.73
CA GLU A 32 -10.99 -6.76 -1.04
C GLU A 32 -10.96 -5.25 -1.21
N ALA A 33 -10.37 -4.62 -0.20
CA ALA A 33 -9.81 -3.29 -0.26
C ALA A 33 -8.52 -3.28 -1.12
N VAL A 34 -8.62 -3.52 -2.43
CA VAL A 34 -7.51 -3.25 -3.38
C VAL A 34 -7.55 -1.77 -3.75
N PRO A 35 -6.66 -0.90 -3.22
CA PRO A 35 -6.71 0.51 -3.53
C PRO A 35 -6.18 0.81 -4.93
N ALA A 36 -6.68 1.89 -5.53
CA ALA A 36 -5.97 2.55 -6.62
C ALA A 36 -4.76 3.28 -6.03
N ILE A 37 -3.55 2.91 -6.47
CA ILE A 37 -2.30 3.48 -5.94
C ILE A 37 -1.77 4.54 -6.90
N THR A 38 -1.63 5.78 -6.42
CA THR A 38 -1.08 6.91 -7.16
C THR A 38 0.21 7.40 -6.52
N HIS A 39 1.26 7.63 -7.31
CA HIS A 39 2.50 8.27 -6.83
C HIS A 39 2.45 9.78 -7.08
N GLY A 40 2.75 10.56 -6.05
CA GLY A 40 2.73 12.03 -6.10
C GLY A 40 3.92 12.66 -5.37
N ARG A 41 4.02 14.00 -5.48
CA ARG A 41 5.07 14.80 -4.85
C ARG A 41 4.51 16.10 -4.29
N ASP A 42 4.73 16.36 -3.00
CA ASP A 42 4.43 17.63 -2.34
C ASP A 42 5.69 18.50 -2.33
N LEU A 43 5.54 19.77 -2.70
CA LEU A 43 6.66 20.70 -2.88
C LEU A 43 6.49 21.89 -1.92
N VAL A 44 7.35 21.98 -0.91
CA VAL A 44 7.34 23.10 0.06
C VAL A 44 8.24 24.22 -0.45
N VAL A 45 7.65 25.37 -0.71
CA VAL A 45 8.34 26.58 -1.18
C VAL A 45 8.13 27.70 -0.15
N THR A 46 9.23 28.22 0.37
CA THR A 46 9.28 29.35 1.30
C THR A 46 9.60 30.65 0.58
N GLU A 47 9.55 31.78 1.29
CA GLU A 47 10.05 33.07 0.78
C GLU A 47 11.55 33.06 0.41
N PHE A 48 12.32 32.07 0.90
CA PHE A 48 13.74 31.89 0.59
C PHE A 48 14.01 30.88 -0.54
N GLY A 49 12.96 30.20 -1.05
CA GLY A 49 13.05 29.22 -2.13
C GLY A 49 12.52 27.84 -1.75
N TRP A 50 12.91 26.83 -2.53
CA TRP A 50 12.56 25.42 -2.30
C TRP A 50 13.14 24.91 -0.98
N GLU A 51 12.29 24.38 -0.11
CA GLU A 51 12.69 23.81 1.19
C GLU A 51 12.65 22.29 1.17
N GLN A 52 11.54 21.68 0.73
CA GLN A 52 11.32 20.23 0.74
C GLN A 52 10.62 19.72 -0.53
N ASP A 53 10.87 18.44 -0.85
CA ASP A 53 10.35 17.70 -2.00
C ASP A 53 9.95 16.28 -1.54
N TYR A 54 8.76 16.17 -0.96
CA TYR A 54 8.25 14.94 -0.37
C TYR A 54 7.66 14.04 -1.45
N ASN A 55 8.10 12.79 -1.53
CA ASN A 55 7.55 11.81 -2.47
C ASN A 55 6.61 10.88 -1.70
N PHE A 56 5.42 10.59 -2.25
CA PHE A 56 4.39 9.83 -1.53
C PHE A 56 3.63 8.85 -2.44
N LEU A 57 3.01 7.87 -1.80
CA LEU A 57 2.01 6.97 -2.39
C LEU A 57 0.66 7.21 -1.73
N ASP A 58 -0.33 7.57 -2.55
CA ASP A 58 -1.73 7.66 -2.15
C ASP A 58 -2.45 6.37 -2.51
N TYR A 59 -3.24 5.86 -1.57
CA TYR A 59 -4.05 4.65 -1.64
C TYR A 59 -5.52 5.07 -1.55
N ASP A 60 -6.18 5.15 -2.71
CA ASP A 60 -7.60 5.46 -2.84
C ASP A 60 -8.43 4.18 -2.71
N PHE A 61 -9.35 4.15 -1.73
CA PHE A 61 -10.22 3.02 -1.42
C PHE A 61 -11.67 3.25 -1.88
N ALA A 62 -11.88 4.01 -2.96
CA ALA A 62 -13.20 4.25 -3.55
C ALA A 62 -14.04 2.96 -3.69
N PRO A 63 -15.32 2.96 -3.27
CA PRO A 63 -16.16 4.12 -2.98
C PRO A 63 -16.14 4.60 -1.51
N HIS A 64 -15.15 4.22 -0.69
CA HIS A 64 -15.08 4.67 0.70
C HIS A 64 -14.75 6.18 0.81
N PRO A 65 -15.28 6.89 1.83
CA PRO A 65 -15.09 8.35 2.00
C PRO A 65 -13.72 8.72 2.62
N PHE A 66 -12.69 7.90 2.39
CA PHE A 66 -11.32 8.15 2.87
C PHE A 66 -10.29 7.54 1.92
N TRP A 67 -9.07 8.03 2.05
CA TRP A 67 -7.87 7.58 1.36
C TRP A 67 -6.71 7.50 2.36
N ALA A 68 -5.57 6.94 1.97
CA ALA A 68 -4.39 6.87 2.83
C ALA A 68 -3.13 7.35 2.11
N ARG A 69 -2.24 8.08 2.80
CA ARG A 69 -0.94 8.54 2.29
C ARG A 69 0.21 7.85 3.01
N HIS A 70 1.17 7.33 2.26
CA HIS A 70 2.49 6.93 2.76
C HIS A 70 3.55 7.87 2.18
N TYR A 71 4.22 8.62 3.04
CA TYR A 71 5.39 9.41 2.68
C TYR A 71 6.63 8.51 2.64
N LEU A 72 7.36 8.52 1.51
CA LEU A 72 8.45 7.57 1.26
C LEU A 72 9.70 7.82 2.12
N ASP A 73 9.77 8.96 2.81
CA ASP A 73 10.77 9.30 3.81
C ASP A 73 10.35 8.95 5.26
N GLU A 74 9.09 8.60 5.50
CA GLU A 74 8.59 8.10 6.79
C GLU A 74 8.29 6.58 6.72
N GLU A 75 9.37 5.79 6.74
CA GLU A 75 9.33 4.33 6.61
C GLU A 75 8.33 3.68 7.58
N GLY A 76 7.53 2.74 7.07
CA GLY A 76 6.57 1.97 7.86
C GLY A 76 5.29 2.72 8.27
N VAL A 77 5.14 4.01 7.96
CA VAL A 77 3.98 4.81 8.41
C VAL A 77 3.02 5.11 7.26
N VAL A 78 1.72 4.89 7.50
CA VAL A 78 0.63 5.37 6.65
C VAL A 78 -0.32 6.27 7.44
N ILE A 79 -0.86 7.30 6.79
CA ILE A 79 -1.77 8.28 7.37
C ILE A 79 -3.11 8.15 6.65
N LEU A 80 -4.18 7.89 7.40
CA LEU A 80 -5.56 7.93 6.88
C LEU A 80 -6.10 9.35 6.87
N HIS A 81 -6.73 9.72 5.77
CA HIS A 81 -7.32 11.03 5.51
C HIS A 81 -8.78 10.85 5.06
N ALA A 82 -9.71 11.61 5.64
CA ALA A 82 -11.06 11.70 5.08
C ALA A 82 -11.04 12.39 3.71
N HIS A 83 -12.04 12.09 2.87
CA HIS A 83 -12.48 13.04 1.84
C HIS A 83 -13.31 14.16 2.52
N GLU A 84 -13.42 15.31 1.86
CA GLU A 84 -13.87 16.55 2.51
C GLU A 84 -15.26 16.46 3.17
N GLU A 85 -15.42 17.19 4.28
CA GLU A 85 -16.64 17.35 5.10
C GLU A 85 -17.13 16.14 5.93
N ASP A 86 -16.60 14.92 5.79
CA ASP A 86 -16.96 13.77 6.66
C ASP A 86 -15.90 13.46 7.74
N ASP A 87 -15.93 14.23 8.84
CA ASP A 87 -15.15 13.97 10.05
C ASP A 87 -15.37 12.56 10.64
N GLY A 88 -16.51 11.92 10.33
CA GLY A 88 -16.88 10.57 10.78
C GLY A 88 -16.42 9.45 9.86
N ALA A 89 -15.85 9.75 8.69
CA ALA A 89 -15.39 8.76 7.71
C ALA A 89 -14.39 7.75 8.32
N LEU A 90 -13.54 8.24 9.24
CA LEU A 90 -12.49 7.46 9.89
C LEU A 90 -12.96 6.68 11.13
N ASP A 91 -14.17 6.93 11.65
CA ASP A 91 -14.76 6.12 12.73
C ASP A 91 -15.14 4.70 12.26
N ARG A 92 -15.21 4.47 10.94
CA ARG A 92 -15.74 3.23 10.34
C ARG A 92 -14.91 2.73 9.16
N VAL A 93 -13.58 2.80 9.27
CA VAL A 93 -12.68 2.13 8.32
C VAL A 93 -12.99 0.62 8.29
N PRO A 94 -13.30 0.02 7.13
CA PRO A 94 -13.63 -1.40 7.01
C PRO A 94 -12.51 -2.32 7.49
N GLU A 95 -12.87 -3.50 8.00
CA GLU A 95 -11.89 -4.46 8.52
C GLU A 95 -10.90 -4.95 7.44
N ALA A 96 -11.35 -5.12 6.19
CA ALA A 96 -10.49 -5.46 5.05
C ALA A 96 -9.43 -4.37 4.76
N VAL A 97 -9.83 -3.10 4.74
CA VAL A 97 -8.93 -1.95 4.60
C VAL A 97 -7.92 -1.91 5.75
N LEU A 98 -8.37 -2.09 6.99
CA LEU A 98 -7.48 -2.14 8.16
C LEU A 98 -6.53 -3.34 8.10
N ALA A 99 -6.96 -4.50 7.62
CA ALA A 99 -6.10 -5.68 7.45
C ALA A 99 -5.03 -5.44 6.37
N TYR A 100 -5.41 -4.88 5.22
CA TYR A 100 -4.50 -4.48 4.14
C TYR A 100 -3.41 -3.52 4.65
N LEU A 101 -3.81 -2.46 5.36
CA LEU A 101 -2.87 -1.48 5.90
C LEU A 101 -1.97 -2.07 7.00
N LYS A 102 -2.51 -2.90 7.92
CA LYS A 102 -1.72 -3.57 8.98
C LYS A 102 -0.72 -4.59 8.45
N TYR A 103 -1.04 -5.24 7.32
CA TYR A 103 -0.11 -6.14 6.63
C TYR A 103 1.06 -5.36 6.00
N ARG A 104 0.77 -4.20 5.41
CA ARG A 104 1.73 -3.42 4.61
C ARG A 104 2.57 -2.42 5.41
N PHE A 105 2.08 -1.96 6.56
CA PHE A 105 2.69 -0.90 7.37
C PHE A 105 2.93 -1.33 8.81
N GLU A 106 3.75 -0.54 9.52
CA GLU A 106 4.07 -0.73 10.93
C GLU A 106 3.26 0.20 11.84
N ARG A 107 2.86 1.38 11.33
CA ARG A 107 2.01 2.34 12.03
C ARG A 107 0.93 2.89 11.10
N ILE A 108 -0.29 3.00 11.62
CA ILE A 108 -1.41 3.69 10.99
C ILE A 108 -1.78 4.88 11.86
N ASP A 109 -1.53 6.08 11.36
CA ASP A 109 -2.03 7.33 11.93
C ASP A 109 -3.31 7.78 11.19
N THR A 110 -4.06 8.70 11.77
CA THR A 110 -5.19 9.42 11.14
C THR A 110 -4.93 10.92 11.20
N LEU A 111 -5.41 11.66 10.20
CA LEU A 111 -5.47 13.12 10.19
C LEU A 111 -6.94 13.54 10.12
N GLY A 112 -7.51 13.96 11.26
CA GLY A 112 -8.87 14.49 11.35
C GLY A 112 -8.95 16.00 11.10
N ALA A 113 -10.04 16.64 11.54
CA ALA A 113 -10.27 18.09 11.43
C ALA A 113 -9.14 18.99 11.98
N THR A 114 -8.26 18.46 12.83
CA THR A 114 -7.08 19.16 13.35
C THR A 114 -5.82 18.66 12.65
N THR A 115 -4.88 19.55 12.36
CA THR A 115 -3.58 19.24 11.71
C THR A 115 -2.63 18.35 12.52
N ALA A 116 -3.06 17.85 13.68
CA ALA A 116 -2.34 16.88 14.50
C ALA A 116 -2.70 15.44 14.08
N ARG A 117 -1.69 14.63 13.77
CA ARG A 117 -1.86 13.19 13.54
C ARG A 117 -2.23 12.47 14.85
N THR A 118 -3.16 11.54 14.79
CA THR A 118 -3.57 10.68 15.91
C THR A 118 -3.25 9.22 15.56
N ARG A 119 -2.60 8.48 16.47
CA ARG A 119 -2.25 7.07 16.23
C ARG A 119 -3.49 6.18 16.33
N LEU A 120 -3.86 5.50 15.24
CA LEU A 120 -4.98 4.55 15.20
C LEU A 120 -4.51 3.13 15.53
N TRP A 121 -3.33 2.72 15.02
CA TRP A 121 -2.75 1.41 15.25
C TRP A 121 -1.23 1.42 15.09
N GLU A 122 -0.56 0.49 15.75
CA GLU A 122 0.88 0.25 15.65
C GLU A 122 1.14 -1.25 15.82
N ARG A 123 2.13 -1.77 15.10
CA ARG A 123 2.56 -3.17 15.18
C ARG A 123 3.17 -3.43 16.57
N PRO A 124 2.72 -4.46 17.31
CA PRO A 124 3.35 -4.83 18.57
C PRO A 124 4.83 -5.18 18.37
N GLU A 125 5.69 -4.75 19.30
CA GLU A 125 7.04 -5.28 19.44
C GLU A 125 6.99 -6.79 19.78
N ALA A 126 8.00 -7.54 19.33
CA ALA A 126 8.02 -9.01 19.32
C ALA A 126 8.95 -9.62 20.38
#